data_AF-A0A1G6A7P3-F1
#
_entry.id   AF-A0A1G6A7P3-F1
#
_cell.length_a   1.000
_cell.length_b   1.000
_cell.length_c   1.000
_cell.angle_alpha   90.00
_cell.angle_beta   90.00
_cell.angle_gamma   90.00
#
_symmetry.space_group_name_H-M   'P 1'
#
loop_
_entity.id
_entity.type
_entity.pdbx_description
1 polymer ?
#
loop_
_entity_poly.entity_id
_entity_poly.type
_entity_poly.pdbx_seq_one_letter_code
_entity_poly.pdbx_strand_id
1 'polypeptide(L)'
;MFERLDRYKAELAKARERRAEVDARVKALEKKCQEEEMAAVHEMMKAADITPEGLQKLIAYTKSNLPGGKSVGDIVSGNNEEEDTEDEEV
;
A
#
# COMPACT_ATOMS: atom_id res chain seq x y z
N MET A 1 28.84 25.05 36.08
CA MET A 1 29.76 24.79 34.95
C MET A 1 29.58 23.38 34.40
N PHE A 2 28.58 23.18 33.52
CA PHE A 2 28.55 22.14 32.48
C PHE A 2 27.59 22.56 31.34
N GLU A 3 27.47 23.87 31.10
CA GLU A 3 26.40 24.47 30.28
C GLU A 3 26.34 23.91 28.84
N ARG A 4 27.47 23.52 28.26
CA ARG A 4 27.51 22.87 26.95
C ARG A 4 26.89 21.46 26.99
N LEU A 5 27.17 20.69 28.04
CA LEU A 5 26.60 19.37 28.24
C LEU A 5 25.09 19.45 28.51
N ASP A 6 24.64 20.44 29.28
CA ASP A 6 23.23 20.66 29.56
C ASP A 6 22.46 21.07 28.29
N ARG A 7 23.06 21.90 27.43
CA ARG A 7 22.52 22.22 26.10
C ARG A 7 22.39 20.97 25.22
N TYR A 8 23.44 20.15 25.12
CA TYR A 8 23.37 18.92 24.32
C TYR A 8 22.33 17.92 24.84
N LYS A 9 22.17 17.80 26.17
CA LYS A 9 21.12 16.97 26.76
C LYS A 9 19.72 17.49 26.40
N ALA A 10 19.51 18.80 26.43
CA ALA A 10 18.24 19.41 26.05
C ALA A 10 17.92 19.20 24.56
N GLU A 11 18.90 19.39 23.68
CA GLU A 11 18.74 19.14 22.24
C GLU A 11 18.47 17.66 21.96
N LEU A 12 19.16 16.74 22.63
CA LEU A 12 18.92 15.30 22.51
C LEU A 12 17.51 14.92 22.97
N ALA A 13 17.02 15.49 24.07
CA ALA A 13 15.66 15.25 24.55
C ALA A 13 14.62 15.72 23.51
N LYS A 14 14.79 16.92 22.97
CA LYS A 14 13.93 17.46 21.91
C LYS A 14 13.97 16.63 20.63
N ALA A 15 15.14 16.14 20.25
CA ALA A 15 15.28 15.26 19.08
C ALA A 15 14.56 13.92 19.28
N ARG A 16 14.62 13.35 20.50
CA ARG A 16 13.89 12.13 20.85
C ARG A 16 12.38 12.32 20.86
N GLU A 17 11.90 13.44 21.37
CA GLU A 17 10.48 13.81 21.33
C GLU A 17 9.98 13.93 19.89
N ARG A 18 10.68 14.68 19.04
CA ARG A 18 10.36 14.78 17.61
C ARG A 18 10.37 13.42 16.91
N ARG A 19 11.33 12.56 17.25
CA ARG A 19 11.36 11.19 16.72
C ARG A 19 10.11 10.42 17.15
N ALA A 20 9.72 10.49 18.42
CA ALA A 20 8.53 9.81 18.92
C ALA A 20 7.24 10.31 18.23
N GLU A 21 7.13 11.62 17.97
CA GLU A 21 6.02 12.21 17.21
C GLU A 21 5.96 11.70 15.77
N VAL A 22 7.12 11.66 15.09
CA VAL A 22 7.22 11.16 13.72
C VAL A 22 6.90 9.66 13.68
N ASP A 23 7.44 8.86 14.59
CA ASP A 23 7.17 7.42 14.68
C ASP A 23 5.66 7.17 14.92
N ALA A 24 5.01 7.97 15.76
CA ALA A 24 3.56 7.90 15.96
C ALA A 24 2.77 8.27 14.70
N ARG A 25 3.21 9.29 13.96
CA ARG A 25 2.60 9.70 12.69
C ARG A 25 2.76 8.63 11.62
N VAL A 26 3.94 8.00 11.51
CA VAL A 26 4.19 6.89 10.59
C VAL A 26 3.20 5.76 10.87
N LYS A 27 3.10 5.31 12.14
CA LYS A 27 2.16 4.25 12.53
C LYS A 27 0.70 4.60 12.20
N ALA A 28 0.31 5.86 12.38
CA ALA A 28 -1.04 6.31 12.04
C ALA A 28 -1.30 6.28 10.53
N LEU A 29 -0.31 6.69 9.73
CA LEU A 29 -0.40 6.66 8.27
C LEU A 29 -0.43 5.22 7.73
N GLU A 30 0.43 4.33 8.25
CA GLU A 30 0.41 2.90 7.90
C GLU A 30 -0.96 2.27 8.16
N LYS A 31 -1.54 2.55 9.34
CA LYS A 31 -2.88 2.08 9.68
C LYS A 31 -3.93 2.64 8.71
N LYS A 32 -3.85 3.94 8.39
CA LYS A 32 -4.80 4.56 7.45
C LYS A 32 -4.67 3.94 6.05
N CYS A 33 -3.46 3.72 5.54
CA CYS A 33 -3.28 3.06 4.25
C CYS A 33 -3.91 1.67 4.23
N GLN A 34 -3.70 0.87 5.28
CA GLN A 34 -4.34 -0.45 5.39
C GLN A 34 -5.87 -0.37 5.41
N GLU A 35 -6.43 0.60 6.15
CA GLU A 35 -7.88 0.82 6.20
C GLU A 35 -8.44 1.21 4.82
N GLU A 36 -7.77 2.10 4.10
CA GLU A 36 -8.17 2.53 2.75
C GLU A 36 -8.04 1.40 1.72
N GLU A 37 -6.98 0.59 1.78
CA GLU A 37 -6.83 -0.60 0.92
C GLU A 37 -7.96 -1.61 1.16
N MET A 38 -8.30 -1.87 2.43
CA MET A 38 -9.42 -2.74 2.79
C MET A 38 -10.76 -2.15 2.35
N ALA A 39 -10.95 -0.84 2.50
CA ALA A 39 -12.15 -0.15 2.07
C ALA A 39 -12.33 -0.22 0.55
N ALA A 40 -11.26 0.00 -0.22
CA ALA A 40 -11.27 -0.11 -1.67
C ALA A 40 -11.68 -1.53 -2.13
N VAL A 41 -11.13 -2.58 -1.52
CA VAL A 41 -11.53 -3.97 -1.82
C VAL A 41 -13.01 -4.19 -1.47
N HIS A 42 -13.50 -3.71 -0.33
CA HIS A 42 -14.91 -3.83 0.04
C HIS A 42 -15.84 -3.07 -0.90
N GLU A 43 -15.45 -1.88 -1.38
CA GLU A 43 -16.23 -1.12 -2.37
C GLU A 43 -16.29 -1.86 -3.70
N MET A 44 -15.17 -2.41 -4.17
CA MET A 44 -15.14 -3.25 -5.38
C MET A 44 -16.06 -4.46 -5.24
N MET A 45 -16.03 -5.12 -4.08
CA MET A 45 -16.91 -6.26 -3.79
C MET A 45 -18.40 -5.87 -3.81
N LYS A 46 -18.74 -4.73 -3.20
CA LYS A 46 -20.11 -4.21 -3.20
C LYS A 46 -20.57 -3.83 -4.60
N ALA A 47 -19.70 -3.19 -5.40
CA ALA A 47 -20.01 -2.82 -6.78
C ALA A 47 -20.25 -4.04 -7.68
N ALA A 48 -19.57 -5.16 -7.40
CA ALA A 48 -19.74 -6.41 -8.12
C ALA A 48 -20.84 -7.33 -7.54
N ASP A 49 -21.52 -6.93 -6.46
CA ASP A 49 -22.46 -7.76 -5.68
C ASP A 49 -21.87 -9.12 -5.23
N ILE A 50 -20.60 -9.10 -4.80
CA ILE A 50 -19.85 -10.30 -4.37
C ILE A 50 -19.58 -10.27 -2.86
N THR A 51 -19.75 -11.41 -2.18
CA THR A 51 -19.36 -11.58 -0.76
C THR A 51 -17.89 -11.99 -0.61
N PRO A 52 -17.26 -11.90 0.57
CA PRO A 52 -15.89 -12.35 0.77
C PRO A 52 -15.66 -13.81 0.33
N GLU A 53 -16.61 -14.70 0.63
CA GLU A 53 -16.57 -16.10 0.22
C GLU A 53 -16.74 -16.24 -1.30
N GLY A 54 -17.57 -15.39 -1.92
CA GLY A 54 -17.71 -15.31 -3.37
C GLY A 54 -16.41 -14.90 -4.05
N LEU A 55 -15.70 -13.90 -3.50
CA LEU A 55 -14.40 -13.45 -4.00
C LEU A 55 -13.35 -14.57 -3.88
N GLN A 56 -13.31 -15.28 -2.74
CA GLN A 56 -12.41 -16.43 -2.56
C GLN A 56 -12.67 -17.54 -3.59
N LYS A 57 -13.96 -17.88 -3.81
CA LYS A 57 -14.35 -18.89 -4.81
C LYS A 57 -13.98 -18.45 -6.22
N LEU A 58 -14.16 -17.17 -6.54
CA LEU A 58 -13.77 -16.60 -7.83
C LEU A 58 -12.25 -16.72 -8.05
N ILE A 59 -11.43 -16.37 -7.04
CA ILE A 59 -9.97 -16.53 -7.09
C ILE A 59 -9.58 -18.00 -7.27
N ALA A 60 -10.24 -18.93 -6.58
CA ALA A 60 -9.99 -20.36 -6.75
C ALA A 60 -10.38 -20.86 -8.14
N TYR A 61 -11.51 -20.38 -8.67
CA TYR A 61 -11.98 -20.72 -10.01
C TYR A 61 -11.03 -20.21 -11.09
N THR A 62 -10.55 -18.96 -11.00
CA THR A 62 -9.66 -18.38 -12.02
C THR A 62 -8.31 -19.07 -12.11
N LYS A 63 -7.78 -19.63 -11.00
CA LYS A 63 -6.52 -20.39 -11.02
C LYS A 63 -6.48 -21.56 -12.02
N SER A 64 -7.63 -22.15 -12.37
CA SER A 64 -7.69 -23.32 -13.26
C SER A 64 -8.56 -23.12 -14.49
N ASN A 65 -9.32 -22.03 -14.56
CA ASN A 65 -10.28 -21.78 -15.65
C ASN A 65 -9.94 -20.54 -16.49
N LEU A 66 -8.73 -19.99 -16.33
CA LEU A 66 -8.25 -18.92 -17.20
C LEU A 66 -7.93 -19.45 -18.61
N PRO A 67 -8.42 -18.79 -19.66
CA PRO A 67 -8.13 -19.18 -21.04
C PRO A 67 -6.65 -19.04 -21.37
N GLY A 68 -6.12 -19.99 -22.15
CA GLY A 68 -4.71 -19.98 -22.57
C GLY A 68 -3.70 -20.41 -21.50
N GLY A 69 -4.15 -20.96 -20.36
CA GLY A 69 -3.27 -21.48 -19.31
C GLY A 69 -2.44 -20.42 -18.58
N LYS A 70 -2.76 -19.13 -18.79
CA LYS A 70 -2.13 -18.00 -18.11
C LYS A 70 -2.53 -18.00 -16.64
N SER A 71 -1.59 -17.67 -15.75
CA SER A 71 -1.92 -17.40 -14.36
C SER A 71 -2.55 -16.01 -14.21
N VAL A 72 -3.25 -15.77 -13.09
CA VAL A 72 -3.75 -14.44 -12.75
C VAL A 72 -2.60 -13.42 -12.73
N GLY A 73 -1.42 -13.82 -12.24
CA GLY A 73 -0.23 -12.96 -12.21
C GLY A 73 0.24 -12.55 -13.61
N ASP A 74 0.23 -13.48 -14.57
CA ASP A 74 0.65 -13.17 -15.95
C ASP A 74 -0.29 -12.16 -16.63
N ILE A 75 -1.59 -12.21 -16.31
CA ILE A 75 -2.59 -11.28 -16.85
C ILE A 75 -2.45 -9.90 -16.20
N VAL A 76 -2.23 -9.85 -14.89
CA VAL A 76 -2.06 -8.58 -14.15
C VAL A 76 -0.76 -7.89 -14.54
N SER A 77 0.33 -8.64 -14.70
CA SER A 77 1.63 -8.07 -15.12
C SER A 77 1.64 -7.65 -16.59
N GLY A 78 1.02 -8.43 -17.48
CA GLY A 78 1.00 -8.13 -18.92
C GLY A 78 0.21 -6.87 -19.30
N ASN A 79 -0.73 -6.41 -18.46
CA ASN A 79 -1.48 -5.18 -18.71
C ASN A 79 -0.72 -3.90 -18.35
N ASN A 80 0.43 -3.98 -17.69
CA ASN A 80 1.22 -2.80 -17.30
C ASN A 80 2.31 -2.43 -18.32
N GLU A 81 2.48 -3.19 -19.42
CA GLU A 81 3.54 -2.96 -20.42
C GLU A 81 3.08 -2.17 -21.66
N GLU A 82 1.84 -1.65 -21.71
CA GLU A 82 1.27 -0.99 -22.92
C GLU A 82 0.98 0.52 -22.81
N GLU A 83 1.57 1.26 -21.87
CA GLU A 83 1.50 2.74 -21.86
C GLU A 83 2.87 3.39 -21.61
N ASP A 84 3.81 3.24 -22.55
CA ASP A 84 5.00 4.12 -22.61
C ASP A 84 5.65 4.10 -24.01
N THR A 85 4.83 4.19 -25.06
CA THR A 85 5.34 4.46 -26.41
C THR A 85 4.68 5.69 -26.99
N GLU A 86 5.54 6.67 -27.26
CA GLU A 86 5.40 7.78 -28.21
C GLU A 86 4.70 9.05 -27.69
N ASP A 87 5.51 9.95 -27.11
CA ASP A 87 5.52 11.32 -27.64
C ASP A 87 6.94 11.63 -28.14
N GLU A 88 7.05 11.62 -29.47
CA GLU A 88 8.23 11.93 -30.27
C GLU A 88 8.72 13.37 -30.03
N GLU A 89 10.03 13.54 -30.20
CA GLU A 89 10.66 14.85 -30.31
C GLU A 89 10.06 15.69 -31.44
N VAL A 90 9.68 16.95 -31.13
CA VAL A 90 9.70 18.08 -32.07
C VAL A 90 10.04 19.39 -31.38
#